data_AF-A0A258UEV3-F1
#
_entry.id   AF-A0A258UEV3-F1
#
_cell.length_a   1.000
_cell.length_b   1.000
_cell.length_c   1.000
_cell.angle_alpha   90.00
_cell.angle_beta   90.00
_cell.angle_gamma   90.00
#
_symmetry.space_group_name_H-M   'P 1'
#
loop_
_entity.id
_entity.type
_entity.pdbx_description
1 polymer ?
#
loop_
_entity_poly.entity_id
_entity_poly.type
_entity_poly.pdbx_seq_one_letter_code
_entity_poly.pdbx_strand_id
1 'polypeptide(L)'
;MIQVYNYDTVSEALNDLAKRGFTHDFNIHEDADCLICTNTMTQLSPEEFEIVETYRFEGDTDPADEMIVFAISSIKHNLKGTLLNAYGIYADGATSKIVAKLEKNASPAKPINRAEYLKKLSREHHHGLLLAWKIKTGFSKKIPAERIKKYTDWFYTAHLKRHFQEEEKYVFPILGNDNILIQKAIQEHQQLAQLFNETDNLEMALKQIAIDLVNHIRFEERILFNQIQAKATPEQITMTEALHTSESFIDNTTDPFWN
;
A
#
# COMPACT_ATOMS: atom_id res chain seq x y z
N MET A 1 -16.11 -30.43 -6.39
CA MET A 1 -15.50 -29.43 -7.29
C MET A 1 -15.44 -28.13 -6.52
N ILE A 2 -14.27 -27.52 -6.37
CA ILE A 2 -14.15 -26.18 -5.77
C ILE A 2 -14.67 -25.21 -6.84
N GLN A 3 -15.82 -24.60 -6.59
CA GLN A 3 -16.38 -23.61 -7.49
C GLN A 3 -15.56 -22.34 -7.38
N VAL A 4 -14.87 -21.98 -8.46
CA VAL A 4 -14.09 -20.76 -8.54
C VAL A 4 -15.02 -19.65 -9.02
N TYR A 5 -15.26 -18.67 -8.16
CA TYR A 5 -16.02 -17.47 -8.49
C TYR A 5 -15.03 -16.36 -8.88
N ASN A 6 -15.41 -15.54 -9.86
CA ASN A 6 -14.66 -14.36 -10.26
C ASN A 6 -15.65 -13.19 -10.38
N TYR A 7 -15.27 -12.03 -9.85
CA TYR A 7 -16.12 -10.85 -9.80
C TYR A 7 -15.33 -9.66 -10.34
N ASP A 8 -16.00 -8.78 -11.08
CA ASP A 8 -15.35 -7.59 -11.62
C ASP A 8 -15.38 -6.45 -10.59
N THR A 9 -16.41 -6.41 -9.72
CA THR A 9 -16.55 -5.37 -8.70
C THR A 9 -16.79 -5.91 -7.29
N VAL A 10 -16.42 -5.10 -6.28
CA VAL A 10 -16.72 -5.38 -4.85
C VAL A 10 -18.21 -5.62 -4.63
N SER A 11 -19.06 -4.79 -5.27
CA SER A 11 -20.52 -4.89 -5.14
C SER A 11 -21.07 -6.21 -5.66
N GLU A 12 -20.55 -6.72 -6.79
CA GLU A 12 -20.93 -8.02 -7.32
C GLU A 12 -20.58 -9.15 -6.35
N ALA A 13 -19.36 -9.14 -5.82
CA ALA A 13 -18.91 -10.15 -4.88
C ALA A 13 -19.73 -10.17 -3.59
N LEU A 14 -19.97 -9.01 -2.98
CA LEU A 14 -20.79 -8.90 -1.78
C LEU A 14 -22.23 -9.36 -2.01
N ASN A 15 -22.83 -8.98 -3.15
CA ASN A 15 -24.20 -9.38 -3.50
C ASN A 15 -24.33 -10.89 -3.72
N ASP A 16 -23.34 -11.53 -4.35
CA ASP A 16 -23.34 -12.99 -4.51
C ASP A 16 -23.09 -13.71 -3.17
N LEU A 17 -22.11 -13.26 -2.39
CA LEU A 17 -21.82 -13.78 -1.05
C LEU A 17 -23.06 -13.73 -0.15
N ALA A 18 -23.81 -12.63 -0.17
CA ALA A 18 -25.06 -12.50 0.56
C ALA A 18 -26.09 -13.55 0.12
N LYS A 19 -26.27 -13.79 -1.18
CA LYS A 19 -27.15 -14.85 -1.72
C LYS A 19 -26.73 -16.25 -1.27
N ARG A 20 -25.43 -16.46 -1.02
CA ARG A 20 -24.85 -17.71 -0.51
C ARG A 20 -24.82 -17.81 1.03
N GLY A 21 -25.44 -16.86 1.72
CA GLY A 21 -25.66 -16.90 3.17
C GLY A 21 -24.57 -16.23 4.00
N PHE A 22 -23.66 -15.46 3.38
CA PHE A 22 -22.74 -14.57 4.09
C PHE A 22 -23.43 -13.23 4.34
N THR A 23 -24.29 -13.19 5.35
CA THR A 23 -25.20 -12.05 5.59
C THR A 23 -24.75 -11.13 6.73
N HIS A 24 -23.71 -11.52 7.47
CA HIS A 24 -23.14 -10.68 8.51
C HIS A 24 -22.04 -9.76 7.98
N ASP A 25 -21.84 -8.64 8.64
CA ASP A 25 -20.76 -7.70 8.35
C ASP A 25 -19.77 -7.67 9.52
N PHE A 26 -18.49 -7.79 9.21
CA PHE A 26 -17.40 -7.87 10.18
C PHE A 26 -16.41 -6.72 10.02
N ASN A 27 -16.02 -6.14 11.14
CA ASN A 27 -14.94 -5.15 11.23
C ASN A 27 -13.79 -5.66 12.08
N ILE A 28 -12.59 -5.13 11.83
CA ILE A 28 -11.40 -5.41 12.64
C ILE A 28 -11.46 -4.54 13.90
N HIS A 29 -11.25 -5.15 15.07
CA HIS A 29 -11.05 -4.44 16.32
C HIS A 29 -9.61 -4.68 16.80
N GLU A 30 -8.67 -3.88 16.30
CA GLU A 30 -7.22 -4.09 16.48
C GLU A 30 -6.78 -4.16 17.95
N ASP A 31 -7.26 -3.24 18.79
CA ASP A 31 -6.91 -3.20 20.22
C ASP A 31 -7.30 -4.48 20.99
N ALA A 32 -8.33 -5.18 20.52
CA ALA A 32 -8.84 -6.41 21.15
C ALA A 32 -8.38 -7.67 20.39
N ASP A 33 -7.62 -7.51 19.30
CA ASP A 33 -7.19 -8.57 18.38
C ASP A 33 -8.33 -9.53 18.00
N CYS A 34 -9.52 -8.97 17.71
CA CYS A 34 -10.73 -9.71 17.36
C CYS A 34 -11.47 -9.12 16.13
N LEU A 35 -12.29 -9.93 15.46
CA LEU A 35 -13.30 -9.43 14.52
C LEU A 35 -14.59 -9.17 15.28
N ILE A 36 -15.26 -8.07 14.99
CA ILE A 36 -16.58 -7.76 15.55
C ILE A 36 -17.65 -7.84 14.47
N CYS A 37 -18.66 -8.69 14.70
CA CYS A 37 -19.87 -8.72 13.89
C CYS A 37 -20.72 -7.49 14.20
N THR A 38 -20.97 -6.61 13.25
CA THR A 38 -21.76 -5.38 13.47
C THR A 38 -23.23 -5.66 13.75
N ASN A 39 -23.77 -6.78 13.25
CA ASN A 39 -25.17 -7.13 13.44
C ASN A 39 -25.46 -7.71 14.84
N THR A 40 -24.50 -8.45 15.41
CA THR A 40 -24.71 -9.21 16.67
C THR A 40 -23.82 -8.74 17.81
N MET A 41 -22.84 -7.88 17.53
CA MET A 41 -21.76 -7.48 18.43
C MET A 41 -20.90 -8.65 18.92
N THR A 42 -21.01 -9.82 18.30
CA THR A 42 -20.18 -11.00 18.62
C THR A 42 -18.74 -10.71 18.22
N GLN A 43 -17.81 -10.96 19.15
CA GLN A 43 -16.38 -10.91 18.90
C GLN A 43 -15.87 -12.30 18.53
N LEU A 44 -14.98 -12.37 17.55
CA LEU A 44 -14.34 -13.60 17.08
C LEU A 44 -12.82 -13.44 17.20
N SER A 45 -12.18 -14.27 18.02
CA SER A 45 -10.72 -14.37 18.05
C SER A 45 -10.18 -14.99 16.74
N PRO A 46 -8.88 -14.87 16.43
CA PRO A 46 -8.26 -15.47 15.23
C PRO A 46 -8.55 -16.96 15.04
N GLU A 47 -8.78 -17.71 16.12
CA GLU A 47 -9.04 -19.15 16.13
C GLU A 47 -10.53 -19.49 16.01
N GLU A 48 -11.43 -18.51 16.14
CA GLU A 48 -12.89 -18.72 16.19
C GLU A 48 -13.58 -18.53 14.83
N PHE A 49 -12.84 -18.15 13.80
CA PHE A 49 -13.35 -17.99 12.44
C PHE A 49 -12.40 -18.56 11.41
N GLU A 50 -12.94 -18.93 10.25
CA GLU A 50 -12.18 -19.32 9.07
C GLU A 50 -12.47 -18.36 7.92
N ILE A 51 -11.44 -18.12 7.11
CA ILE A 51 -11.57 -17.40 5.84
C ILE A 51 -11.83 -18.46 4.79
N VAL A 52 -13.05 -18.48 4.26
CA VAL A 52 -13.48 -19.48 3.29
C VAL A 52 -13.20 -19.04 1.86
N GLU A 53 -13.27 -17.74 1.58
CA GLU A 53 -13.00 -17.17 0.25
C GLU A 53 -12.39 -15.78 0.39
N THR A 54 -11.54 -15.41 -0.57
CA THR A 54 -10.91 -14.10 -0.62
C THR A 54 -10.98 -13.55 -2.04
N TYR A 55 -11.39 -12.28 -2.16
CA TYR A 55 -11.48 -11.57 -3.43
C TYR A 55 -10.74 -10.25 -3.31
N ARG A 56 -9.73 -10.05 -4.17
CA ARG A 56 -8.98 -8.80 -4.26
C ARG A 56 -9.50 -8.02 -5.46
N PHE A 57 -9.91 -6.78 -5.20
CA PHE A 57 -10.32 -5.80 -6.19
C PHE A 57 -9.26 -4.72 -6.26
N GLU A 58 -8.85 -4.41 -7.48
CA GLU A 58 -8.02 -3.25 -7.78
C GLU A 58 -8.98 -2.21 -8.35
N GLY A 59 -9.03 -1.00 -7.77
CA GLY A 59 -10.00 0.02 -8.20
C GLY A 59 -9.86 0.36 -9.69
N ASP A 60 -10.99 0.52 -10.39
CA ASP A 60 -11.04 0.91 -11.81
C ASP A 60 -10.54 2.34 -12.06
N THR A 61 -10.45 3.15 -10.99
CA THR A 61 -10.20 4.61 -11.04
C THR A 61 -8.94 5.04 -10.28
N ASP A 62 -8.59 4.36 -9.19
CA ASP A 62 -7.36 4.60 -8.43
C ASP A 62 -6.72 3.27 -7.93
N PRO A 63 -5.44 2.98 -8.24
CA PRO A 63 -4.70 1.86 -7.66
C PRO A 63 -4.54 1.92 -6.14
N ALA A 64 -4.82 3.06 -5.50
CA ALA A 64 -4.93 3.21 -4.06
C ALA A 64 -6.20 2.55 -3.49
N ASP A 65 -7.24 2.36 -4.31
CA ASP A 65 -8.54 1.76 -3.93
C ASP A 65 -8.52 0.22 -3.98
N GLU A 66 -7.41 -0.39 -3.55
CA GLU A 66 -7.38 -1.83 -3.35
C GLU A 66 -8.32 -2.22 -2.21
N MET A 67 -9.32 -3.03 -2.54
CA MET A 67 -10.24 -3.61 -1.57
C MET A 67 -10.09 -5.13 -1.56
N ILE A 68 -10.02 -5.71 -0.38
CA ILE A 68 -10.07 -7.15 -0.22
C ILE A 68 -11.37 -7.50 0.51
N VAL A 69 -12.17 -8.35 -0.11
CA VAL A 69 -13.35 -8.96 0.51
C VAL A 69 -12.95 -10.33 1.02
N PHE A 70 -13.08 -10.54 2.33
CA PHE A 70 -12.95 -11.85 2.96
C PHE A 70 -14.33 -12.40 3.28
N ALA A 71 -14.64 -13.61 2.81
CA ALA A 71 -15.80 -14.37 3.26
C ALA A 71 -15.40 -15.15 4.52
N ILE A 72 -16.10 -14.89 5.63
CA ILE A 72 -15.77 -15.40 6.95
C ILE A 72 -16.86 -16.35 7.43
N SER A 73 -16.44 -17.46 8.05
CA SER A 73 -17.34 -18.43 8.69
C SER A 73 -16.85 -18.77 10.10
N SER A 74 -17.71 -18.61 11.10
CA SER A 74 -17.49 -19.10 12.46
C SER A 74 -18.43 -20.26 12.77
N ILE A 75 -17.88 -21.46 12.93
CA ILE A 75 -18.68 -22.63 13.33
C ILE A 75 -19.13 -22.48 14.79
N LYS A 76 -18.26 -21.98 15.66
CA LYS A 76 -18.52 -21.82 17.10
C LYS A 76 -19.72 -20.92 17.37
N HIS A 77 -19.83 -19.82 16.63
CA HIS A 77 -20.90 -18.84 16.80
C HIS A 77 -22.02 -18.96 15.75
N ASN A 78 -21.91 -19.93 14.83
CA ASN A 78 -22.82 -20.12 13.71
C ASN A 78 -23.04 -18.82 12.89
N LEU A 79 -21.95 -18.11 12.62
CA LEU A 79 -21.97 -16.85 11.86
C LEU A 79 -21.29 -17.03 10.49
N LYS A 80 -21.87 -16.41 9.47
CA LYS A 80 -21.28 -16.25 8.14
C LYS A 80 -21.46 -14.83 7.66
N GLY A 81 -20.38 -14.22 7.18
CA GLY A 81 -20.40 -12.83 6.78
C GLY A 81 -19.19 -12.43 5.97
N THR A 82 -19.07 -11.14 5.73
CA THR A 82 -18.00 -10.54 4.95
C THR A 82 -17.22 -9.55 5.78
N LEU A 83 -15.92 -9.45 5.52
CA LEU A 83 -15.08 -8.35 5.98
C LEU A 83 -14.52 -7.65 4.76
N LEU A 84 -14.83 -6.36 4.62
CA LEU A 84 -14.28 -5.50 3.60
C LEU A 84 -13.07 -4.77 4.18
N ASN A 85 -11.89 -5.04 3.63
CA ASN A 85 -10.66 -4.37 4.02
C ASN A 85 -10.17 -3.50 2.86
N ALA A 86 -10.37 -2.19 2.95
CA ALA A 86 -9.62 -1.25 2.12
C ALA A 86 -8.17 -1.26 2.58
N TYR A 87 -7.20 -1.20 1.67
CA TYR A 87 -5.76 -1.33 1.93
C TYR A 87 -5.17 -0.18 2.81
N GLY A 88 -5.95 0.46 3.68
CA GLY A 88 -5.52 1.47 4.64
C GLY A 88 -4.79 0.94 5.88
N ILE A 89 -4.85 -0.36 6.17
CA ILE A 89 -4.36 -0.96 7.43
C ILE A 89 -3.00 -1.67 7.27
N TYR A 90 -2.24 -1.40 6.20
CA TYR A 90 -0.83 -1.85 6.11
C TYR A 90 0.09 -0.95 6.95
N ALA A 91 -0.40 -0.57 8.11
CA ALA A 91 0.15 0.41 9.02
C ALA A 91 0.40 -0.15 10.41
N ASP A 92 -0.33 -1.19 10.81
CA ASP A 92 -0.20 -1.72 12.15
C ASP A 92 -0.11 -3.25 12.16
N GLY A 93 0.89 -3.71 12.92
CA GLY A 93 0.75 -4.98 13.63
C GLY A 93 1.46 -6.18 13.03
N ALA A 94 2.79 -6.19 13.06
CA ALA A 94 3.52 -7.45 13.27
C ALA A 94 3.12 -8.17 14.60
N THR A 95 2.23 -7.57 15.40
CA THR A 95 1.72 -8.06 16.68
C THR A 95 0.24 -8.48 16.68
N SER A 96 -0.58 -8.13 15.68
CA SER A 96 -2.00 -8.58 15.63
C SER A 96 -2.09 -9.93 14.91
N LYS A 97 -2.64 -10.93 15.59
CA LYS A 97 -2.83 -12.26 15.00
C LYS A 97 -3.90 -12.23 13.92
N ILE A 98 -4.89 -11.35 14.02
CA ILE A 98 -5.92 -11.18 13.00
C ILE A 98 -5.35 -10.63 11.71
N VAL A 99 -4.56 -9.55 11.79
CA VAL A 99 -3.93 -8.96 10.61
C VAL A 99 -3.06 -10.01 9.92
N ALA A 100 -2.20 -10.72 10.66
CA ALA A 100 -1.38 -11.79 10.13
C ALA A 100 -2.21 -12.92 9.47
N LYS A 101 -3.35 -13.30 10.05
CA LYS A 101 -4.26 -14.31 9.48
C LYS A 101 -4.89 -13.81 8.18
N LEU A 102 -5.38 -12.57 8.14
CA LEU A 102 -5.96 -11.96 6.95
C LEU A 102 -4.92 -11.84 5.83
N GLU A 103 -3.69 -11.42 6.14
CA GLU A 103 -2.59 -11.31 5.18
C GLU A 103 -2.21 -12.65 4.56
N LYS A 104 -2.07 -13.70 5.37
CA LYS A 104 -1.75 -15.05 4.88
C LYS A 104 -2.81 -15.57 3.89
N ASN A 105 -4.05 -15.15 4.05
CA ASN A 105 -5.18 -15.57 3.22
C ASN A 105 -5.55 -14.55 2.13
N ALA A 106 -4.88 -13.40 2.11
CA ALA A 106 -4.98 -12.46 1.01
C ALA A 106 -4.28 -13.08 -0.21
N SER A 107 -4.99 -13.21 -1.33
CA SER A 107 -4.33 -13.61 -2.58
C SER A 107 -3.20 -12.61 -2.88
N PRO A 108 -1.98 -13.07 -3.21
CA PRO A 108 -0.89 -12.16 -3.54
C PRO A 108 -1.29 -11.31 -4.75
N ALA A 109 -0.92 -10.03 -4.74
CA ALA A 109 -1.06 -9.21 -5.94
C ALA A 109 -0.31 -9.88 -7.10
N LYS A 110 -0.86 -9.79 -8.31
CA LYS A 110 -0.19 -10.36 -9.49
C LYS A 110 1.22 -9.75 -9.61
N PRO A 111 2.27 -10.57 -9.78
CA PRO A 111 3.61 -10.06 -9.95
C PRO A 111 3.66 -9.11 -11.16
N ILE A 112 4.13 -7.89 -10.95
CA ILE A 112 4.30 -6.93 -12.04
C ILE A 112 5.59 -7.28 -12.77
N ASN A 113 5.48 -7.59 -14.07
CA ASN A 113 6.65 -7.81 -14.91
C ASN A 113 7.26 -6.47 -15.33
N ARG A 114 8.35 -6.07 -14.67
CA ARG A 114 9.01 -4.79 -14.86
C ARG A 114 10.17 -4.88 -15.85
N ALA A 115 10.22 -3.95 -16.80
CA ALA A 115 11.35 -3.78 -17.71
C ALA A 115 12.66 -3.49 -16.97
N GLU A 116 13.80 -3.94 -17.51
CA GLU A 116 15.05 -3.99 -16.74
C GLU A 116 15.54 -2.59 -16.30
N TYR A 117 15.42 -1.61 -17.20
CA TYR A 117 15.75 -0.22 -16.92
C TYR A 117 14.87 0.45 -15.87
N LEU A 118 13.75 -0.14 -15.44
CA LEU A 118 12.91 0.39 -14.36
C LEU A 118 13.09 -0.37 -13.04
N LYS A 119 13.72 -1.55 -13.04
CA LYS A 119 13.80 -2.39 -11.83
C LYS A 119 14.55 -1.72 -10.68
N LYS A 120 15.52 -0.83 -10.95
CA LYS A 120 16.21 -0.08 -9.88
C LYS A 120 15.22 0.82 -9.13
N LEU A 121 14.48 1.66 -9.85
CA LEU A 121 13.49 2.57 -9.27
C LEU A 121 12.39 1.79 -8.55
N SER A 122 11.89 0.71 -9.15
CA SER A 122 10.94 -0.20 -8.49
C SER A 122 11.48 -0.86 -7.23
N ARG A 123 12.80 -1.07 -7.09
CA ARG A 123 13.40 -1.54 -5.84
C ARG A 123 13.47 -0.41 -4.80
N GLU A 124 13.74 0.82 -5.22
CA GLU A 124 13.78 1.98 -4.32
C GLU A 124 12.40 2.29 -3.72
N HIS A 125 11.31 2.01 -4.46
CA HIS A 125 9.95 2.01 -3.92
C HIS A 125 9.77 1.14 -2.68
N HIS A 126 10.49 0.02 -2.56
CA HIS A 126 10.44 -0.79 -1.34
C HIS A 126 10.89 0.01 -0.10
N HIS A 127 11.90 0.87 -0.24
CA HIS A 127 12.36 1.72 0.85
C HIS A 127 11.34 2.84 1.17
N GLY A 128 10.64 3.38 0.17
CA GLY A 128 9.55 4.33 0.39
C GLY A 128 8.38 3.71 1.15
N LEU A 129 7.99 2.47 0.78
CA LEU A 129 6.99 1.70 1.53
C LEU A 129 7.46 1.41 2.97
N LEU A 130 8.74 1.08 3.16
CA LEU A 130 9.33 0.88 4.48
C LEU A 130 9.30 2.16 5.32
N LEU A 131 9.55 3.34 4.73
CA LEU A 131 9.41 4.62 5.41
C LEU A 131 7.97 4.83 5.91
N ALA A 132 6.97 4.61 5.05
CA ALA A 132 5.57 4.74 5.44
C ALA A 132 5.21 3.82 6.61
N TRP A 133 5.67 2.56 6.55
CA TRP A 133 5.52 1.61 7.66
C TRP A 133 6.21 2.08 8.94
N LYS A 134 7.44 2.61 8.87
CA LYS A 134 8.16 3.14 10.03
C LYS A 134 7.40 4.29 10.69
N ILE A 135 6.88 5.24 9.91
CA ILE A 135 6.08 6.36 10.43
C ILE A 135 4.87 5.84 11.21
N LYS A 136 4.10 4.93 10.59
CA LYS A 136 2.91 4.33 11.18
C LYS A 136 3.22 3.58 12.49
N THR A 137 4.28 2.77 12.47
CA THR A 137 4.80 2.06 13.67
C THR A 137 5.23 3.02 14.78
N GLY A 138 5.85 4.15 14.42
CA GLY A 138 6.23 5.18 15.38
C GLY A 138 5.02 5.73 16.13
N PHE A 139 3.92 6.03 15.42
CA PHE A 139 2.70 6.51 16.05
C PHE A 139 2.00 5.47 16.92
N SER A 140 1.91 4.21 16.49
CA SER A 140 1.28 3.16 17.32
C SER A 140 2.07 2.87 18.60
N LYS A 141 3.39 3.06 18.56
CA LYS A 141 4.27 3.03 19.75
C LYS A 141 4.28 4.33 20.56
N LYS A 142 3.44 5.31 20.21
CA LYS A 142 3.35 6.64 20.88
C LYS A 142 4.68 7.39 20.90
N ILE A 143 5.50 7.23 19.84
CA ILE A 143 6.75 7.97 19.68
C ILE A 143 6.44 9.45 19.37
N PRO A 144 7.15 10.42 19.98
CA PRO A 144 6.98 11.84 19.66
C PRO A 144 7.19 12.14 18.18
N ALA A 145 6.33 12.98 17.60
CA ALA A 145 6.33 13.31 16.18
C ALA A 145 7.69 13.88 15.72
N GLU A 146 8.37 14.66 16.56
CA GLU A 146 9.68 15.25 16.29
C GLU A 146 10.75 14.18 16.06
N ARG A 147 10.67 13.05 16.79
CA ARG A 147 11.62 11.95 16.63
C ARG A 147 11.40 11.21 15.32
N ILE A 148 10.13 10.98 14.95
CA ILE A 148 9.77 10.41 13.66
C ILE A 148 10.23 11.34 12.53
N LYS A 149 9.96 12.66 12.66
CA LYS A 149 10.33 13.70 11.70
C LYS A 149 11.82 13.73 11.40
N LYS A 150 12.67 13.61 12.43
CA LYS A 150 14.13 13.59 12.24
C LYS A 150 14.60 12.48 11.29
N TYR A 151 14.02 11.29 11.41
CA TYR A 151 14.33 10.19 10.51
C TYR A 151 13.72 10.40 9.12
N THR A 152 12.47 10.86 9.04
CA THR A 152 11.81 11.11 7.74
C THR A 152 12.55 12.16 6.92
N ASP A 153 13.09 13.19 7.58
CA ASP A 153 13.87 14.26 6.92
C ASP A 153 15.19 13.74 6.38
N TRP A 154 15.88 12.90 7.17
CA TRP A 154 17.06 12.19 6.69
C TRP A 154 16.72 11.32 5.47
N PHE A 155 15.66 10.52 5.54
CA PHE A 155 15.29 9.63 4.44
C PHE A 155 14.94 10.42 3.18
N TYR A 156 14.19 11.52 3.33
CA TYR A 156 13.80 12.37 2.21
C TYR A 156 15.02 13.00 1.54
N THR A 157 15.93 13.56 2.33
CA THR A 157 17.13 14.24 1.81
C THR A 157 18.17 13.28 1.24
N ALA A 158 18.34 12.10 1.86
CA ALA A 158 19.35 11.13 1.46
C ALA A 158 18.91 10.23 0.29
N HIS A 159 17.61 9.99 0.13
CA HIS A 159 17.10 8.98 -0.81
C HIS A 159 15.95 9.51 -1.69
N LEU A 160 14.81 9.84 -1.08
CA LEU A 160 13.56 10.02 -1.83
C LEU A 160 13.60 11.23 -2.78
N LYS A 161 14.26 12.33 -2.37
CA LYS A 161 14.39 13.51 -3.23
C LYS A 161 15.18 13.21 -4.51
N ARG A 162 16.25 12.41 -4.42
CA ARG A 162 17.04 12.00 -5.58
C ARG A 162 16.23 11.07 -6.49
N HIS A 163 15.48 10.14 -5.90
CA HIS A 163 14.61 9.21 -6.61
C HIS A 163 13.60 9.96 -7.51
N PHE A 164 12.85 10.90 -6.94
CA PHE A 164 11.93 11.76 -7.71
C PHE A 164 12.65 12.50 -8.85
N GLN A 165 13.83 13.06 -8.58
CA GLN A 165 14.60 13.75 -9.62
C GLN A 165 15.05 12.83 -10.76
N GLU A 166 15.36 11.57 -10.48
CA GLU A 166 15.71 10.58 -11.52
C GLU A 166 14.50 10.27 -12.40
N GLU A 167 13.33 10.09 -11.79
CA GLU A 167 12.07 9.81 -12.50
C GLU A 167 11.68 10.97 -13.42
N GLU A 168 11.61 12.17 -12.87
CA GLU A 168 11.23 13.39 -13.58
C GLU A 168 12.15 13.69 -14.76
N LYS A 169 13.43 13.39 -14.61
CA LYS A 169 14.45 13.75 -15.60
C LYS A 169 14.60 12.71 -16.70
N TYR A 170 14.42 11.42 -16.40
CA TYR A 170 14.82 10.35 -17.30
C TYR A 170 13.68 9.40 -17.68
N VAL A 171 12.73 9.17 -16.76
CA VAL A 171 11.67 8.19 -16.96
C VAL A 171 10.41 8.84 -17.49
N PHE A 172 9.94 9.89 -16.83
CA PHE A 172 8.71 10.62 -17.19
C PHE A 172 8.70 11.19 -18.62
N PRO A 173 9.82 11.74 -19.15
CA PRO A 173 9.85 12.27 -20.52
C PRO A 173 9.56 11.23 -21.61
N ILE A 174 9.67 9.93 -21.32
CA ILE A 174 9.35 8.85 -22.26
C ILE A 174 7.88 8.89 -22.66
N LEU A 175 6.98 9.15 -21.70
CA LEU A 175 5.54 9.25 -21.98
C LEU A 175 5.18 10.61 -22.61
N GLY A 176 6.00 11.62 -22.33
CA GLY A 176 5.85 13.02 -22.76
C GLY A 176 5.34 13.90 -21.63
N ASN A 177 5.93 15.07 -21.45
CA ASN A 177 5.67 15.93 -20.28
C ASN A 177 4.22 16.42 -20.19
N ASP A 178 3.51 16.57 -21.31
CA ASP A 178 2.10 17.00 -21.32
C ASP A 178 1.12 15.86 -21.00
N ASN A 179 1.61 14.63 -20.76
CA ASN A 179 0.76 13.50 -20.42
C ASN A 179 0.14 13.68 -19.03
N ILE A 180 -1.17 13.41 -18.91
CA ILE A 180 -1.92 13.59 -17.66
C ILE A 180 -1.37 12.79 -16.48
N LEU A 181 -0.81 11.59 -16.73
CA LEU A 181 -0.26 10.73 -15.69
C LEU A 181 1.08 11.28 -15.18
N ILE A 182 1.86 11.90 -16.06
CA ILE A 182 3.10 12.59 -15.69
C ILE A 182 2.78 13.83 -14.87
N GLN A 183 1.80 14.64 -15.30
CA GLN A 183 1.36 15.81 -14.53
C GLN A 183 0.87 15.42 -13.13
N LYS A 184 0.13 14.29 -13.02
CA LYS A 184 -0.27 13.71 -11.72
C LYS A 184 0.94 13.33 -10.87
N ALA A 185 1.90 12.59 -11.41
CA ALA A 185 3.11 12.19 -10.67
C ALA A 185 3.90 13.39 -10.15
N ILE A 186 4.12 14.41 -11.01
CA ILE A 186 4.79 15.66 -10.64
C ILE A 186 4.04 16.39 -9.53
N GLN A 187 2.71 16.44 -9.61
CA GLN A 187 1.89 17.08 -8.57
C GLN A 187 2.00 16.32 -7.24
N GLU A 188 1.98 14.99 -7.26
CA GLU A 188 2.18 14.15 -6.07
C GLU A 188 3.58 14.34 -5.46
N HIS A 189 4.63 14.43 -6.28
CA HIS A 189 5.99 14.77 -5.82
C HIS A 189 6.03 16.13 -5.11
N GLN A 190 5.38 17.14 -5.69
CA GLN A 190 5.32 18.48 -5.10
C GLN A 190 4.56 18.49 -3.77
N GLN A 191 3.45 17.77 -3.68
CA GLN A 191 2.66 17.62 -2.44
C GLN A 191 3.47 16.92 -1.35
N LEU A 192 4.11 15.79 -1.68
CA LEU A 192 5.00 15.08 -0.76
C LEU A 192 6.14 15.99 -0.29
N ALA A 193 6.78 16.72 -1.21
CA ALA A 193 7.83 17.68 -0.86
C ALA A 193 7.35 18.77 0.10
N GLN A 194 6.12 19.27 -0.06
CA GLN A 194 5.53 20.23 0.89
C GLN A 194 5.35 19.59 2.27
N LEU A 195 4.80 18.38 2.34
CA LEU A 195 4.60 17.67 3.61
C LEU A 195 5.92 17.39 4.33
N PHE A 196 6.99 16.99 3.62
CA PHE A 196 8.30 16.79 4.23
C PHE A 196 8.92 18.09 4.78
N ASN A 197 8.56 19.24 4.22
CA ASN A 197 9.03 20.55 4.66
C ASN A 197 8.12 21.21 5.73
N GLU A 198 7.00 20.58 6.11
CA GLU A 198 6.10 21.08 7.14
C GLU A 198 6.79 21.10 8.54
N THR A 199 6.55 22.16 9.30
CA THR A 199 7.17 22.39 10.62
C THR A 199 6.18 22.60 11.75
N ASP A 200 4.95 22.97 11.45
CA ASP A 200 3.95 23.38 12.44
C ASP A 200 3.09 22.19 12.88
N ASN A 201 2.50 21.48 11.91
CA ASN A 201 1.61 20.36 12.19
C ASN A 201 2.25 19.01 11.83
N LEU A 202 3.32 18.66 12.57
CA LEU A 202 4.15 17.49 12.30
C LEU A 202 3.37 16.18 12.30
N GLU A 203 2.47 15.98 13.28
CA GLU A 203 1.71 14.74 13.37
C GLU A 203 0.81 14.53 12.14
N MET A 204 0.08 15.56 11.73
CA MET A 204 -0.75 15.51 10.53
C MET A 204 0.10 15.28 9.29
N ALA A 205 1.20 16.02 9.13
CA ALA A 205 2.08 15.91 7.98
C ALA A 205 2.67 14.51 7.84
N LEU A 206 3.19 13.93 8.93
CA LEU A 206 3.77 12.59 8.94
C LEU A 206 2.72 11.51 8.60
N LYS A 207 1.52 11.61 9.18
CA LYS A 207 0.42 10.70 8.85
C LYS A 207 0.06 10.79 7.36
N GLN A 208 0.01 12.00 6.81
CA GLN A 208 -0.30 12.21 5.40
C GLN A 208 0.81 11.69 4.48
N ILE A 209 2.10 11.90 4.82
CA ILE A 209 3.24 11.32 4.08
C ILE A 209 3.11 9.81 3.96
N ALA A 210 2.77 9.13 5.05
CA ALA A 210 2.64 7.67 5.06
C ALA A 210 1.48 7.15 4.18
N ILE A 211 0.48 7.98 3.92
CA ILE A 211 -0.65 7.67 3.03
C ILE A 211 -0.26 7.99 1.59
N ASP A 212 0.16 9.23 1.33
CA ASP A 212 0.42 9.76 -0.01
C ASP A 212 1.58 9.02 -0.67
N LEU A 213 2.64 8.71 0.06
CA LEU A 213 3.80 8.00 -0.50
C LEU A 213 3.43 6.58 -0.95
N VAL A 214 2.56 5.90 -0.20
CA VAL A 214 2.10 4.56 -0.56
C VAL A 214 1.22 4.62 -1.81
N ASN A 215 0.29 5.57 -1.86
CA ASN A 215 -0.61 5.76 -3.00
C ASN A 215 0.17 6.12 -4.27
N HIS A 216 1.12 7.03 -4.15
CA HIS A 216 2.03 7.45 -5.21
C HIS A 216 2.82 6.26 -5.77
N ILE A 217 3.53 5.51 -4.92
CA ILE A 217 4.32 4.34 -5.34
C ILE A 217 3.44 3.30 -6.06
N ARG A 218 2.22 3.07 -5.58
CA ARG A 218 1.28 2.15 -6.24
C ARG A 218 0.84 2.65 -7.60
N PHE A 219 0.47 3.93 -7.67
CA PHE A 219 0.10 4.57 -8.92
C PHE A 219 1.22 4.40 -9.94
N GLU A 220 2.47 4.63 -9.53
CA GLU A 220 3.61 4.49 -10.42
C GLU A 220 3.82 3.06 -10.87
N GLU A 221 3.90 2.12 -9.93
CA GLU A 221 4.12 0.72 -10.25
C GLU A 221 2.99 0.12 -11.09
N ARG A 222 1.73 0.40 -10.77
CA ARG A 222 0.60 -0.30 -11.38
C ARG A 222 0.07 0.38 -12.63
N ILE A 223 0.21 1.70 -12.74
CA ILE A 223 -0.27 2.45 -13.89
C ILE A 223 0.88 3.05 -14.67
N LEU A 224 1.64 3.96 -14.06
CA LEU A 224 2.52 4.84 -14.83
C LEU A 224 3.64 4.07 -15.52
N PHE A 225 4.37 3.24 -14.78
CA PHE A 225 5.50 2.46 -15.30
C PHE A 225 5.06 1.44 -16.34
N ASN A 226 3.83 0.92 -16.25
CA ASN A 226 3.26 0.05 -17.27
C ASN A 226 3.02 0.81 -18.60
N GLN A 227 2.56 2.06 -18.53
CA GLN A 227 2.42 2.91 -19.72
C GLN A 227 3.77 3.33 -20.29
N ILE A 228 4.73 3.67 -19.42
CA ILE A 228 6.08 4.05 -19.83
C ILE A 228 6.79 2.89 -20.53
N GLN A 229 6.78 1.69 -19.95
CA GLN A 229 7.43 0.52 -20.55
C GLN A 229 6.80 0.08 -21.88
N ALA A 230 5.50 0.34 -22.08
CA ALA A 230 4.82 0.06 -23.34
C ALA A 230 5.23 1.03 -24.47
N LYS A 231 5.71 2.24 -24.14
CA LYS A 231 6.03 3.30 -25.12
C LYS A 231 7.54 3.51 -25.33
N ALA A 232 8.38 3.08 -24.40
CA ALA A 232 9.82 3.33 -24.43
C ALA A 232 10.51 2.79 -25.70
N THR A 233 11.30 3.63 -26.37
CA THR A 233 12.15 3.19 -27.49
C THR A 233 13.48 2.63 -26.99
N PRO A 234 14.20 1.81 -27.79
CA PRO A 234 15.52 1.29 -27.42
C PRO A 234 16.51 2.39 -27.02
N GLU A 235 16.51 3.53 -27.73
CA GLU A 235 17.39 4.66 -27.42
C GLU A 235 17.09 5.26 -26.04
N GLN A 236 15.80 5.42 -25.71
CA GLN A 236 15.37 5.95 -24.41
C GLN A 236 15.69 4.98 -23.26
N ILE A 237 15.56 3.67 -23.50
CA ILE A 237 15.93 2.63 -22.54
C ILE A 237 17.43 2.73 -22.23
N THR A 238 18.29 2.75 -23.25
CA THR A 238 19.74 2.83 -23.06
C THR A 238 20.18 4.11 -22.35
N MET A 239 19.55 5.25 -22.66
CA MET A 239 19.82 6.51 -21.95
C MET A 239 19.50 6.38 -20.45
N THR A 240 18.36 5.78 -20.11
CA THR A 240 17.93 5.60 -18.71
C THR A 240 18.85 4.64 -17.95
N GLU A 241 19.24 3.52 -18.56
CA GLU A 241 20.14 2.53 -17.95
C GLU A 241 21.53 3.08 -17.64
N ALA A 242 22.08 3.91 -18.53
CA ALA A 242 23.42 4.48 -18.37
C ALA A 242 23.56 5.42 -17.16
N LEU A 243 22.44 5.89 -16.62
CA LEU A 243 22.39 6.89 -15.54
C LEU A 243 22.14 6.29 -14.17
N HIS A 244 21.76 5.02 -14.11
CA HIS A 244 21.53 4.28 -12.88
C HIS A 244 22.86 4.02 -12.15
N THR A 245 23.32 4.98 -11.36
CA THR A 245 24.46 4.78 -10.46
C THR A 245 24.11 3.75 -9.38
N SER A 246 24.98 2.77 -9.19
CA SER A 246 24.78 1.59 -8.33
C SER A 246 25.05 1.86 -6.85
N GLU A 247 24.50 2.92 -6.28
CA GLU A 247 24.62 3.13 -4.84
C GLU A 247 23.59 2.25 -4.11
N SER A 248 24.09 1.43 -3.19
CA SER A 248 23.25 0.61 -2.32
C SER A 248 22.57 1.49 -1.27
N PHE A 249 21.28 1.24 -1.01
CA PHE A 249 20.59 1.86 0.11
C PHE A 249 21.27 1.52 1.45
N ILE A 250 21.50 2.55 2.27
CA ILE A 250 22.06 2.41 3.62
C ILE A 250 21.06 3.06 4.59
N ASP A 251 20.38 2.22 5.37
CA ASP A 251 19.41 2.67 6.37
C ASP A 251 20.10 3.37 7.54
N ASN A 252 19.45 4.38 8.10
CA ASN A 252 19.93 5.05 9.30
C ASN A 252 19.45 4.31 10.55
N THR A 253 20.27 3.37 11.01
CA THR A 253 20.01 2.54 12.19
C THR A 253 20.51 3.14 13.50
N THR A 254 20.93 4.41 13.51
CA THR A 254 21.52 5.04 14.70
C THR A 254 20.49 5.38 15.78
N ASP A 255 19.23 5.63 15.40
CA ASP A 255 18.11 5.91 16.31
C ASP A 255 16.82 5.24 15.82
N PRO A 256 16.71 3.91 15.89
CA PRO A 256 15.57 3.18 15.36
C PRO A 256 14.38 3.27 16.31
N PHE A 257 13.49 4.24 16.07
CA PHE A 257 12.28 4.43 16.87
C PHE A 257 11.17 3.39 16.59
N TRP A 258 11.35 2.57 15.54
CA TRP A 258 10.41 1.52 15.12
C TRP A 258 10.65 0.17 15.83
N ASN A 259 11.74 0.02 16.59
CA ASN A 259 12.07 -1.21 17.32
C ASN A 259 11.30 -1.37 18.63
#